data_AF-A0A7Y6XEG2-F1
#
_entry.id   AF-A0A7Y6XEG2-F1
#
_cell.length_a   1.000
_cell.length_b   1.000
_cell.length_c   1.000
_cell.angle_alpha   90.00
_cell.angle_beta   90.00
_cell.angle_gamma   90.00
#
_symmetry.space_group_name_H-M   'P 1'
#
loop_
_entity.id
_entity.type
_entity.pdbx_description
1 polymer ?
#
loop_
_entity_poly.entity_id
_entity_poly.type
_entity_poly.pdbx_seq_one_letter_code
_entity_poly.pdbx_strand_id
1 'polypeptide(L)' 'MTMSEREALAEELRRVEVALQRAYATMDGSAESRTRMARAKAEYRTAEAAALHALGAEDALMR' A
#
# COMPACT_ATOMS: atom_id res chain seq x y z
N MET A 1 1.65 15.08 14.04
CA MET A 1 0.57 14.21 13.56
C MET A 1 -0.57 14.18 14.58
N THR A 2 -1.78 14.48 14.15
CA THR A 2 -3.02 14.44 14.95
C THR A 2 -3.60 13.02 15.01
N MET A 3 -4.63 12.79 15.84
CA MET A 3 -5.35 11.51 15.86
C MET A 3 -6.04 11.24 14.51
N SER A 4 -6.69 12.24 13.93
CA SER A 4 -7.41 12.11 12.65
C SER A 4 -6.47 11.82 11.47
N GLU A 5 -5.26 12.41 11.47
CA GLU A 5 -4.24 12.09 10.46
C GLU A 5 -3.77 10.63 10.58
N ARG A 6 -3.62 10.10 11.80
CA ARG A 6 -3.28 8.69 12.03
C ARG A 6 -4.38 7.75 11.53
N GLU A 7 -5.64 8.07 11.81
CA GLU A 7 -6.79 7.26 11.39
C GLU A 7 -6.93 7.25 9.87
N ALA A 8 -6.74 8.40 9.21
CA ALA A 8 -6.76 8.50 7.76
C ALA A 8 -5.66 7.65 7.11
N LEU A 9 -4.43 7.71 7.63
CA LEU A 9 -3.33 6.88 7.15
C LEU A 9 -3.58 5.38 7.36
N ALA A 10 -4.12 5.00 8.52
CA ALA A 10 -4.45 3.61 8.82
C ALA A 10 -5.58 3.06 7.91
N GLU A 11 -6.59 3.88 7.63
CA GLU A 11 -7.67 3.54 6.70
C GLU A 11 -7.15 3.37 5.28
N GLU A 12 -6.31 4.30 4.83
CA GLU A 12 -5.69 4.22 3.51
C GLU A 12 -4.82 2.97 3.37
N LEU A 13 -3.95 2.69 4.34
CA LEU A 13 -3.08 1.51 4.31
C LEU A 13 -3.91 0.22 4.26
N ARG A 14 -4.97 0.12 5.06
CA ARG A 14 -5.90 -1.02 5.03
C ARG A 14 -6.56 -1.19 3.67
N ARG A 15 -7.05 -0.08 3.07
CA ARG A 15 -7.70 -0.10 1.76
C ARG A 15 -6.76 -0.63 0.68
N VAL A 16 -5.53 -0.13 0.61
CA VAL A 16 -4.57 -0.56 -0.42
C VAL A 16 -4.04 -1.96 -0.17
N GLU A 17 -3.91 -2.39 1.08
CA GLU A 17 -3.54 -3.76 1.43
C GLU A 17 -4.61 -4.76 0.97
N VAL A 18 -5.89 -4.48 1.22
CA VAL A 18 -7.00 -5.30 0.72
C VAL A 18 -7.00 -5.34 -0.81
N ALA A 19 -6.73 -4.22 -1.49
CA ALA A 19 -6.64 -4.17 -2.94
C ALA A 19 -5.47 -5.04 -3.47
N LEU A 20 -4.32 -4.99 -2.81
CA LEU A 20 -3.15 -5.82 -3.13
C LEU A 20 -3.43 -7.30 -2.93
N GLN A 21 -4.04 -7.68 -1.81
CA GLN A 21 -4.44 -9.06 -1.53
C GLN A 21 -5.43 -9.59 -2.58
N ARG A 22 -6.41 -8.78 -2.99
CA ARG A 22 -7.34 -9.13 -4.07
C ARG A 22 -6.64 -9.28 -5.41
N ALA A 23 -5.66 -8.43 -5.72
CA ALA A 23 -4.86 -8.57 -6.94
C ALA A 23 -4.06 -9.88 -6.94
N TYR A 24 -3.56 -10.32 -5.78
CA TYR A 24 -2.89 -11.63 -5.66
C TYR A 24 -3.87 -12.78 -5.84
N ALA A 25 -5.02 -12.72 -5.17
CA ALA A 25 -6.04 -13.76 -5.24
C ALA A 25 -6.63 -13.95 -6.65
N THR A 26 -6.62 -12.90 -7.48
CA THR A 26 -7.16 -12.90 -8.86
C THR A 26 -6.07 -12.96 -9.94
N MET A 27 -4.83 -13.25 -9.55
CA MET A 27 -3.71 -13.37 -10.49
C MET A 27 -3.90 -14.60 -11.38
N ASP A 28 -3.99 -14.38 -12.69
CA ASP A 28 -4.12 -15.43 -13.71
C ASP A 28 -2.93 -15.48 -14.69
N GLY A 29 -1.93 -14.59 -14.52
CA GLY A 29 -0.74 -14.50 -15.36
C GLY A 29 -0.92 -13.70 -16.67
N SER A 30 -2.14 -13.28 -17.00
CA SER A 30 -2.42 -12.40 -18.15
C SER A 30 -1.72 -11.05 -18.04
N ALA A 31 -1.56 -10.35 -19.17
CA ALA A 31 -1.00 -9.00 -19.17
C ALA A 31 -1.85 -8.03 -18.33
N GLU A 32 -3.17 -8.22 -18.32
CA GLU A 32 -4.08 -7.39 -17.53
C GLU A 32 -3.91 -7.64 -16.03
N SER A 33 -3.87 -8.90 -15.58
CA SER A 33 -3.69 -9.21 -14.16
C SER A 33 -2.31 -8.77 -13.65
N ARG A 34 -1.26 -8.90 -14.48
CA ARG A 34 0.07 -8.35 -14.17
C ARG A 34 0.06 -6.83 -14.03
N THR A 35 -0.67 -6.14 -14.91
CA THR A 35 -0.84 -4.67 -14.84
C THR A 35 -1.56 -4.26 -13.56
N ARG A 36 -2.67 -4.94 -13.23
CA ARG A 36 -3.44 -4.71 -12.00
C ARG A 36 -2.59 -4.91 -10.75
N MET A 37 -1.78 -5.97 -10.73
CA MET A 37 -0.83 -6.25 -9.65
C MET A 37 0.26 -5.18 -9.53
N ALA A 38 0.88 -4.77 -10.63
CA ALA A 38 1.92 -3.74 -10.62
C ALA A 38 1.38 -2.42 -10.05
N ARG A 39 0.15 -2.05 -10.44
CA ARG A 39 -0.56 -0.89 -9.90
C ARG A 39 -0.83 -1.03 -8.40
N ALA A 40 -1.41 -2.14 -7.95
CA ALA A 40 -1.70 -2.35 -6.53
C ALA A 40 -0.42 -2.33 -5.67
N LYS A 41 0.70 -2.87 -6.17
CA LYS A 41 2.02 -2.78 -5.51
C LYS A 41 2.56 -1.36 -5.45
N ALA A 42 2.31 -0.53 -6.45
CA ALA A 42 2.72 0.88 -6.43
C ALA A 42 1.89 1.67 -5.41
N GLU A 43 0.57 1.49 -5.41
CA GLU A 43 -0.34 2.14 -4.47
C GLU A 43 -0.03 1.74 -3.01
N TYR A 44 0.23 0.45 -2.76
CA TYR A 44 0.65 -0.03 -1.44
C TYR A 44 1.96 0.62 -0.97
N ARG A 45 3.00 0.61 -1.80
CA ARG A 45 4.30 1.20 -1.45
C ARG A 45 4.22 2.70 -1.17
N THR A 46 3.39 3.43 -1.91
CA THR A 46 3.15 4.86 -1.65
C THR A 46 2.49 5.07 -0.29
N ALA A 47 1.45 4.31 0.04
CA ALA A 47 0.77 4.42 1.33
C ALA A 47 1.67 3.99 2.50
N GLU A 48 2.46 2.93 2.32
CA GLU A 48 3.44 2.46 3.29
C GLU A 48 4.52 3.52 3.55
N ALA A 49 5.05 4.14 2.49
CA ALA A 49 6.02 5.22 2.63
C ALA A 49 5.42 6.44 3.35
N ALA A 50 4.18 6.81 3.05
CA ALA A 50 3.48 7.89 3.76
C ALA A 50 3.29 7.58 5.25
N ALA A 51 2.93 6.33 5.58
CA ALA A 51 2.78 5.87 6.96
C ALA A 51 4.13 5.87 7.70
N LEU A 52 5.19 5.38 7.08
CA LEU A 52 6.54 5.36 7.68
C LEU A 52 7.10 6.78 7.87
N HIS A 53 6.91 7.68 6.90
CA HIS A 53 7.23 9.09 7.04
C HIS A 53 6.52 9.72 8.25
N ALA A 54 5.21 9.49 8.37
CA ALA A 54 4.43 10.01 9.49
C ALA A 54 4.85 9.45 10.86
N LEU A 55 5.44 8.25 10.89
CA LEU A 55 5.98 7.60 12.08
C LEU A 55 7.46 7.95 12.36
N GLY A 56 8.13 8.69 11.46
CA GLY A 56 9.57 8.95 11.54
C GLY A 56 10.43 7.69 11.36
N ALA A 57 9.91 6.68 10.66
CA ALA A 57 10.51 5.36 10.47
C ALA A 57 10.93 5.10 9.01
N GLU A 58 11.28 6.14 8.28
CA GLU A 58 11.63 6.10 6.84
C GLU A 58 12.78 5.14 6.53
N ASP A 59 13.73 5.01 7.46
CA ASP A 59 14.86 4.08 7.35
C ASP A 59 14.41 2.61 7.19
N ALA A 60 13.18 2.27 7.55
CA ALA A 60 12.62 0.94 7.31
C ALA A 60 12.44 0.61 5.82
N LEU A 61 12.37 1.62 4.93
CA LEU A 61 12.26 1.42 3.48
C LEU A 61 13.58 1.09 2.79
N MET A 62 14.73 1.29 3.45
CA MET A 62 16.06 1.09 2.87
C MET A 62 16.63 -0.34 3.07
N ARG A 63 15.81 -1.28 3.54
CA ARG A 63 16.18 -2.68 3.80
C ARG A 63 15.59 -3.62 2.74
#